data_AF-A0A167YWW5-F1
#
_entry.id   AF-A0A167YWW5-F1
#
_cell.length_a   1.000
_cell.length_b   1.000
_cell.length_c   1.000
_cell.angle_alpha   90.00
_cell.angle_beta   90.00
_cell.angle_gamma   90.00
#
_symmetry.space_group_name_H-M   'P 1'
#
loop_
_entity.id
_entity.type
_entity.pdbx_description
1 polymer ?
#
loop_
_entity_poly.entity_id
_entity_poly.type
_entity_poly.pdbx_seq_one_letter_code
_entity_poly.pdbx_strand_id
1 'polypeptide(L)' 'MMKDRAAIFEKVTELMDEYCVNCFLKAHFRKEYGKTYAHSFCINKCTVGQQIKELGKNLRGTRKRGDRKFSNK' A
#
# COMPACT_ATOMS: atom_id res chain seq x y z
N MET A 1 18.02 -19.21 -10.43
CA MET A 1 17.64 -18.06 -9.57
C MET A 1 16.14 -18.12 -9.31
N MET A 2 15.75 -18.60 -8.13
CA MET A 2 14.36 -18.75 -7.71
C MET A 2 13.84 -17.36 -7.31
N LYS A 3 12.90 -16.81 -8.07
CA LYS A 3 12.24 -15.54 -7.73
C LYS A 3 11.10 -15.86 -6.78
N ASP A 4 11.41 -15.96 -5.49
CA ASP A 4 10.43 -16.25 -4.44
C ASP A 4 9.43 -15.10 -4.29
N ARG A 5 8.33 -15.24 -5.01
CA ARG A 5 7.17 -14.34 -4.94
C ARG A 5 6.66 -14.19 -3.50
N ALA A 6 6.80 -15.26 -2.69
CA ALA A 6 6.46 -15.25 -1.28
C ALA A 6 7.29 -14.23 -0.49
N ALA A 7 8.62 -14.23 -0.66
CA ALA A 7 9.51 -13.28 0.02
C ALA A 7 9.21 -11.81 -0.35
N ILE A 8 8.81 -11.56 -1.59
CA ILE A 8 8.42 -10.20 -2.02
C ILE A 8 7.10 -9.79 -1.34
N PHE A 9 6.12 -10.70 -1.25
CA PHE A 9 4.86 -10.45 -0.55
C PHE A 9 5.06 -10.24 0.95
N GLU A 10 5.94 -11.01 1.57
CA GLU A 10 6.27 -10.90 2.99
C GLU A 10 6.86 -9.52 3.29
N LYS A 11 7.89 -9.09 2.53
CA LYS A 11 8.47 -7.74 2.64
C LYS A 11 7.45 -6.62 2.43
N VAL A 12 6.54 -6.78 1.45
CA VAL A 12 5.45 -5.82 1.23
C VAL A 12 4.53 -5.77 2.45
N THR A 13 4.21 -6.92 3.03
CA THR A 13 3.31 -7.03 4.18
C THR A 13 3.95 -6.44 5.43
N GLU A 14 5.21 -6.75 5.71
CA GLU A 14 5.98 -6.16 6.81
C GLU A 14 6.07 -4.63 6.69
N LEU A 15 6.42 -4.11 5.52
CA LEU A 15 6.44 -2.65 5.30
C LEU A 15 5.04 -2.02 5.47
N MET A 16 3.98 -2.74 5.09
CA MET A 16 2.62 -2.26 5.33
C MET A 16 2.23 -2.35 6.81
N ASP A 17 2.65 -3.37 7.55
CA ASP A 17 2.30 -3.53 8.96
C ASP A 17 3.08 -2.57 9.85
N GLU A 18 4.36 -2.38 9.56
CA GLU A 18 5.23 -1.48 10.32
C GLU A 18 4.94 0.00 10.02
N TYR A 19 4.74 0.35 8.74
CA TYR A 19 4.58 1.75 8.32
C TYR A 19 3.15 2.13 7.92
N CYS A 20 2.38 1.23 7.29
CA CYS A 20 1.03 1.57 6.80
C CYS A 20 -0.11 1.34 7.81
N VAL A 21 0.00 0.40 8.76
CA VAL A 21 -1.07 0.09 9.75
C VAL A 21 -1.37 1.29 10.64
N ASN A 22 -0.33 1.94 11.15
CA ASN A 22 -0.46 3.16 11.97
C ASN A 22 0.00 4.41 11.20
N CYS A 23 -0.27 4.47 9.89
CA CYS A 23 0.16 5.57 9.06
C CYS A 23 -0.49 6.89 9.49
N PHE A 24 0.29 7.75 10.15
CA PHE A 24 -0.12 9.10 10.54
C PHE A 24 -0.63 9.90 9.34
N LEU A 25 -0.02 9.75 8.17
CA LEU A 25 -0.45 10.42 6.95
C LEU A 25 -1.87 10.02 6.57
N LYS A 26 -2.23 8.73 6.66
CA LYS A 26 -3.59 8.28 6.36
C LYS A 26 -4.61 8.88 7.33
N ALA A 27 -4.28 8.97 8.62
CA ALA A 27 -5.12 9.60 9.63
C ALA A 27 -5.24 11.11 9.42
N HIS A 28 -4.12 11.78 9.17
CA HIS A 28 -4.02 13.22 8.93
C HIS A 28 -4.77 13.61 7.66
N PHE A 29 -4.47 12.98 6.52
CA PHE A 29 -5.17 13.24 5.25
C PHE A 29 -6.66 12.89 5.31
N ARG A 30 -7.07 11.87 6.09
CA ARG A 30 -8.49 11.57 6.28
C ARG A 30 -9.21 12.68 7.06
N LYS A 31 -8.52 13.34 8.00
CA LYS A 31 -9.05 14.46 8.79
C LYS A 31 -9.03 15.78 8.01
N GLU A 32 -7.95 16.03 7.26
CA GLU A 32 -7.72 17.29 6.53
C GLU A 32 -8.39 17.32 5.14
N TYR A 33 -8.26 16.25 4.35
CA TYR A 33 -8.65 16.24 2.93
C TYR A 33 -9.69 15.15 2.58
N GLY A 34 -9.94 14.21 3.50
CA GLY A 34 -10.87 13.09 3.31
C GLY A 34 -10.25 11.82 2.74
N LYS A 35 -11.08 10.77 2.61
CA LYS A 35 -10.61 9.39 2.31
C LYS A 35 -9.95 9.26 0.92
N THR A 36 -10.48 9.98 -0.07
CA THR A 36 -10.03 9.88 -1.47
C THR A 36 -8.62 10.43 -1.63
N TYR A 37 -8.34 11.55 -0.96
CA TYR A 37 -7.03 12.17 -0.98
C TYR A 37 -5.99 11.29 -0.28
N ALA A 38 -6.32 10.73 0.89
CA ALA A 38 -5.41 9.82 1.61
C ALA A 38 -4.98 8.63 0.73
N HIS A 39 -5.92 8.01 0.00
CA HIS A 39 -5.59 6.90 -0.90
C HIS A 39 -4.74 7.33 -2.10
N SER A 40 -5.08 8.47 -2.72
CA SER A 40 -4.30 9.04 -3.82
C SER A 40 -2.87 9.39 -3.40
N PHE A 41 -2.72 9.96 -2.20
CA PHE A 41 -1.43 10.27 -1.62
C PHE A 41 -0.60 9.00 -1.39
N CYS A 42 -1.20 7.95 -0.82
CA CYS A 42 -0.47 6.70 -0.61
C CYS A 42 0.07 6.09 -1.92
N ILE A 43 -0.63 6.25 -3.04
CA ILE A 43 -0.20 5.67 -4.33
C ILE A 43 0.78 6.59 -5.07
N ASN A 44 0.62 7.91 -4.95
CA ASN A 44 1.40 8.88 -5.74
C ASN A 44 2.57 9.51 -4.98
N LYS A 45 2.42 9.72 -3.67
CA LYS A 45 3.33 10.51 -2.84
C LYS A 45 4.00 9.73 -1.72
N CYS A 46 3.38 8.66 -1.21
CA CYS A 46 3.99 7.84 -0.16
C CYS A 46 5.14 6.99 -0.72
N THR A 47 6.32 7.16 -0.14
CA THR A 47 7.53 6.39 -0.47
C THR A 47 7.34 4.89 -0.25
N VAL A 48 6.64 4.49 0.82
CA VAL A 48 6.28 3.08 1.07
C VAL A 48 5.34 2.57 -0.02
N GLY A 49 4.35 3.37 -0.44
CA GLY A 49 3.44 2.99 -1.51
C GLY A 49 4.12 2.85 -2.88
N GLN A 50 5.12 3.69 -3.18
CA GLN A 50 5.95 3.54 -4.38
C GLN A 50 6.79 2.27 -4.33
N GLN A 51 7.44 1.97 -3.20
CA GLN A 51 8.21 0.74 -3.01
C GLN A 51 7.34 -0.51 -3.19
N ILE A 52 6.13 -0.55 -2.60
CA ILE A 52 5.19 -1.66 -2.78
C ILE A 52 4.77 -1.81 -4.25
N LYS A 53 4.57 -0.70 -4.96
CA LYS A 53 4.24 -0.70 -6.39
C LYS A 53 5.38 -1.26 -7.23
N GLU A 54 6.63 -0.96 -6.87
CA GLU A 54 7.82 -1.50 -7.54
C GLU A 54 8.04 -2.99 -7.23
N LEU A 55 7.89 -3.39 -5.97
CA LEU A 55 7.91 -4.79 -5.54
C LEU A 55 6.81 -5.60 -6.27
N GLY A 56 5.61 -5.04 -6.40
CA GLY A 56 4.51 -5.62 -7.17
C GLY A 56 4.78 -5.70 -8.68
N LYS A 57 5.49 -4.71 -9.26
CA LYS A 57 5.96 -4.76 -10.67
C LYS A 57 6.98 -5.87 -10.89
N ASN A 58 7.83 -6.15 -9.91
CA ASN A 58 8.79 -7.26 -9.96
C ASN A 58 8.11 -8.64 -9.90
N LEU A 59 6.83 -8.70 -9.49
CA LEU A 59 6.07 -9.93 -9.31
C LEU A 59 5.23 -10.39 -10.52
N ARG A 60 5.13 -9.57 -11.58
CA ARG A 60 4.20 -9.66 -12.73
C ARG A 60 3.37 -10.96 -12.86
N GLY A 61 2.13 -10.84 -12.41
CA GLY A 61 0.93 -11.56 -12.84
C GLY A 61 -0.27 -10.69 -12.49
N THR A 62 -0.87 -10.03 -13.47
CA THR A 62 -1.91 -9.00 -13.34
C THR A 62 -3.13 -9.49 -12.56
N ARG A 63 -3.22 -9.19 -11.26
CA ARG A 63 -4.51 -9.14 -10.56
C ARG A 63 -4.56 -7.86 -9.73
N LYS A 64 -5.38 -6.91 -10.21
CA LYS A 64 -5.79 -5.72 -9.45
C LYS A 64 -6.58 -6.19 -8.22
N ARG A 65 -5.91 -6.46 -7.10
CA ARG A 65 -6.54 -6.65 -5.79
C ARG A 65 -6.24 -5.42 -4.97
N GLY A 66 -7.24 -4.55 -4.78
CA GLY A 66 -7.01 -3.31 -4.06
C GLY A 66 -8.21 -2.43 -3.71
N ASP A 67 -9.40 -2.60 -4.28
CA ASP A 67 -10.63 -1.94 -3.78
C ASP A 67 -11.32 -2.82 -2.73
N ARG A 68 -10.64 -3.11 -1.62
CA ARG A 68 -11.36 -3.54 -0.41
C ARG A 68 -11.80 -2.27 0.29
N LYS A 69 -13.00 -1.81 -0.07
CA LYS A 69 -13.71 -0.73 0.60
C LYS A 69 -13.65 -0.97 2.10
N PHE A 70 -12.91 -0.14 2.83
CA PHE A 70 -13.16 0.04 4.25
C PHE A 70 -14.45 0.84 4.36
N SER A 71 -15.56 0.11 4.28
CA SER A 71 -16.79 0.50 4.92
C SER A 71 -16.56 0.36 6.42
N ASN A 72 -16.81 1.42 7.17
CA ASN A 72 -17.38 1.35 8.51
C ASN A 72 -17.82 2.79 8.80
N LYS A 73 -19.12 3.04 8.82
CA LYS A 73 -20.04 2.78 9.94
C LYS A 73 -19.80 3.78 11.05
#